data_AF-A0A929SK28-F1
#
_entry.id   AF-A0A929SK28-F1
#
_cell.length_a   1.000
_cell.length_b   1.000
_cell.length_c   1.000
_cell.angle_alpha   90.00
_cell.angle_beta   90.00
_cell.angle_gamma   90.00
#
_symmetry.space_group_name_H-M   'P 1'
#
loop_
_entity.id
_entity.type
_entity.pdbx_description
1 polymer ?
#
loop_
_entity_poly.entity_id
_entity_poly.type
_entity_poly.pdbx_seq_one_letter_code
_entity_poly.pdbx_strand_id
1 'polypeptide(L)'
;MNDEFYMDLALRAAWRYQALTLPNPAVGCVLLDRGGRVLGIGAHKKAGFLHAEANAVLAALCDLDANFAQDFAREYAREFGVKFQNLEALKSALLQPSFTYDFILNRHGGLLRGACAYVTLEPCAHRGKTPSCAELLAELGLSRVVIGARDTNAQAAGGAEILRRGGIEVKFDVCSAAAEELAEPFYLARESGFCFIKINATLNGAVHGRIGSEKQRAFVHELRGVCDYVGVGGQTVRADRPTLDVRAAKFDEISALVGSADMLALDARVAPQNLKLRAPDV
;
A
#
# COMPACT_ATOMS: atom_id res chain seq x y z
N MET A 1 24.37 -3.56 -8.52
CA MET A 1 23.10 -2.83 -8.63
C MET A 1 23.27 -1.49 -7.90
N ASN A 2 22.61 -0.42 -8.35
CA ASN A 2 22.74 0.94 -7.81
C ASN A 2 21.48 1.36 -7.04
N ASP A 3 21.53 2.53 -6.40
CA ASP A 3 20.42 3.05 -5.59
C ASP A 3 19.15 3.26 -6.44
N GLU A 4 19.30 3.70 -7.70
CA GLU A 4 18.21 3.96 -8.64
C GLU A 4 17.41 2.69 -8.97
N PHE A 5 18.09 1.54 -9.12
CA PHE A 5 17.43 0.27 -9.38
C PHE A 5 16.51 -0.17 -8.24
N TYR A 6 16.96 -0.06 -7.00
CA TYR A 6 16.16 -0.47 -5.84
C TYR A 6 15.05 0.54 -5.54
N MET A 7 15.28 1.83 -5.80
CA MET A 7 14.24 2.83 -5.71
C MET A 7 13.16 2.62 -6.78
N ASP A 8 13.52 2.28 -8.02
CA ASP A 8 12.55 1.90 -9.07
C ASP A 8 11.71 0.68 -8.66
N LEU A 9 12.31 -0.30 -7.99
CA LEU A 9 11.57 -1.45 -7.45
C LEU A 9 10.55 -1.03 -6.37
N ALA A 10 10.93 -0.11 -5.48
CA ALA A 10 10.02 0.46 -4.48
C ALA A 10 8.88 1.26 -5.14
N LEU A 11 9.19 2.09 -6.14
CA LEU A 11 8.22 2.86 -6.92
C LEU A 11 7.21 1.93 -7.60
N ARG A 12 7.67 0.89 -8.31
CA ARG A 12 6.77 -0.10 -8.94
C ARG A 12 5.85 -0.79 -7.96
N ALA A 13 6.33 -1.09 -6.74
CA ALA A 13 5.49 -1.67 -5.70
C ALA A 13 4.39 -0.70 -5.25
N ALA A 14 4.73 0.58 -5.08
CA ALA A 14 3.79 1.63 -4.68
C ALA A 14 2.73 1.94 -5.75
N TRP A 15 3.13 1.99 -7.02
CA TRP A 15 2.23 2.29 -8.15
C TRP A 15 1.06 1.30 -8.29
N ARG A 16 1.22 0.06 -7.79
CA ARG A 16 0.13 -0.92 -7.74
C ARG A 16 -1.06 -0.48 -6.88
N TYR A 17 -0.82 0.44 -5.95
CA TYR A 17 -1.80 0.93 -4.98
C TYR A 17 -2.06 2.44 -5.11
N GLN A 18 -1.60 3.06 -6.20
CA GLN A 18 -1.86 4.48 -6.45
C GLN A 18 -3.38 4.76 -6.41
N ALA A 19 -3.76 5.87 -5.77
CA ALA A 19 -5.13 6.28 -5.45
C ALA A 19 -5.88 5.38 -4.44
N LEU A 20 -5.66 4.06 -4.40
CA LEU A 20 -6.30 3.14 -3.44
C LEU A 20 -5.93 3.43 -1.98
N THR A 21 -4.81 4.08 -1.74
CA THR A 21 -4.35 4.46 -0.40
C THR A 21 -4.96 5.75 0.12
N LEU A 22 -5.68 6.52 -0.70
CA LEU A 22 -6.28 7.78 -0.28
C LEU A 22 -7.16 7.59 0.98
N PRO A 23 -7.12 8.53 1.94
CA PRO A 23 -6.46 9.84 1.89
C PRO A 23 -4.96 9.83 2.24
N ASN A 24 -4.30 8.67 2.32
CA ASN A 24 -2.86 8.54 2.58
C ASN A 24 -2.04 8.45 1.27
N PRO A 25 -0.74 8.80 1.29
CA PRO A 25 0.11 8.67 0.11
C PRO A 25 0.36 7.21 -0.25
N ALA A 26 0.53 6.93 -1.53
CA ALA A 26 1.04 5.64 -1.99
C ALA A 26 2.55 5.63 -1.75
N VAL A 27 3.03 4.63 -1.00
CA VAL A 27 4.44 4.52 -0.62
C VAL A 27 4.90 3.08 -0.88
N GLY A 28 6.15 2.94 -1.33
CA GLY A 28 6.82 1.66 -1.52
C GLY A 28 8.10 1.60 -0.69
N CYS A 29 8.47 0.38 -0.29
CA CYS A 29 9.70 0.12 0.46
C CYS A 29 10.35 -1.18 -0.02
N VAL A 30 11.66 -1.17 -0.17
CA VAL A 30 12.50 -2.35 -0.43
C VAL A 30 13.54 -2.48 0.66
N LEU A 31 13.66 -3.66 1.26
CA LEU A 31 14.70 -3.99 2.24
C LEU A 31 15.77 -4.88 1.62
N LEU A 32 17.03 -4.56 1.86
CA LEU A 32 18.19 -5.34 1.46
C LEU A 32 18.99 -5.80 2.67
N ASP A 33 19.64 -6.96 2.56
CA ASP A 33 20.69 -7.35 3.49
C ASP A 33 21.99 -6.56 3.25
N ARG A 34 23.01 -6.84 4.07
CA ARG A 34 24.34 -6.21 3.96
C ARG A 34 25.07 -6.55 2.65
N GLY A 35 24.69 -7.64 1.99
CA GLY A 35 25.23 -8.07 0.71
C GLY A 35 24.48 -7.50 -0.50
N GLY A 36 23.44 -6.69 -0.28
CA GLY A 36 22.61 -6.12 -1.34
C GLY A 36 21.54 -7.08 -1.89
N ARG A 37 21.29 -8.22 -1.24
CA ARG A 37 20.19 -9.12 -1.60
C ARG A 37 18.88 -8.55 -1.08
N VAL A 38 17.85 -8.56 -1.93
CA VAL A 38 16.49 -8.18 -1.52
C VAL A 38 15.95 -9.17 -0.50
N LEU A 39 15.54 -8.66 0.66
CA LEU A 39 14.90 -9.39 1.75
C LEU A 39 13.39 -9.27 1.71
N GLY A 40 12.86 -8.10 1.35
CA GLY A 40 11.42 -7.86 1.34
C GLY A 40 11.05 -6.63 0.53
N ILE A 41 9.85 -6.64 -0.03
CA ILE A 41 9.26 -5.52 -0.76
C ILE A 41 7.87 -5.28 -0.17
N GLY A 42 7.59 -4.04 0.21
CA GLY A 42 6.33 -3.62 0.79
C GLY A 42 5.77 -2.39 0.10
N ALA A 43 4.46 -2.22 0.19
CA ALA A 43 3.77 -1.00 -0.23
C ALA A 43 2.66 -0.69 0.78
N HIS A 44 2.33 0.60 0.95
CA HIS A 44 1.10 0.97 1.63
C HIS A 44 -0.08 0.63 0.71
N LYS A 45 -1.04 -0.15 1.20
CA LYS A 45 -2.12 -0.70 0.38
C LYS A 45 -3.46 -0.01 0.59
N LYS A 46 -3.71 0.46 1.80
CA LYS A 46 -4.99 1.06 2.22
C LYS A 46 -4.82 1.88 3.49
N ALA A 47 -5.49 3.04 3.54
CA ALA A 47 -5.53 3.88 4.72
C ALA A 47 -5.99 3.11 5.99
N GLY A 48 -5.31 3.36 7.11
CA GLY A 48 -5.57 2.69 8.39
C GLY A 48 -4.86 1.34 8.59
N PHE A 49 -4.14 0.85 7.58
CA PHE A 49 -3.33 -0.38 7.66
C PHE A 49 -1.83 -0.07 7.57
N LEU A 50 -1.00 -1.11 7.59
CA LEU A 50 0.46 -0.99 7.58
C LEU A 50 0.99 -0.09 6.45
N HIS A 51 1.99 0.71 6.81
CA HIS A 51 2.81 1.47 5.87
C HIS A 51 3.77 0.54 5.11
N ALA A 52 4.39 1.07 4.06
CA ALA A 52 5.24 0.31 3.17
C ALA A 52 6.43 -0.35 3.89
N GLU A 53 7.05 0.40 4.80
CA GLU A 53 8.21 -0.01 5.58
C GLU A 53 7.88 -1.20 6.48
N ALA A 54 6.76 -1.11 7.22
CA ALA A 54 6.32 -2.20 8.08
C ALA A 54 5.91 -3.45 7.27
N ASN A 55 5.28 -3.28 6.10
CA ASN A 55 4.99 -4.39 5.19
C ASN A 55 6.28 -5.05 4.67
N ALA A 56 7.29 -4.26 4.29
CA ALA A 56 8.57 -4.79 3.81
C ALA A 56 9.32 -5.53 4.94
N VAL A 57 9.34 -4.97 6.15
CA VAL A 57 9.93 -5.58 7.35
C VAL A 57 9.26 -6.91 7.67
N LEU A 58 7.93 -6.94 7.70
CA LEU A 58 7.18 -8.16 7.99
C LEU A 58 7.49 -9.24 6.95
N ALA A 59 7.45 -8.89 5.66
CA ALA A 59 7.76 -9.82 4.58
C ALA A 59 9.18 -10.39 4.73
N ALA A 60 10.17 -9.52 5.00
CA ALA A 60 11.54 -9.94 5.20
C ALA A 60 11.69 -10.89 6.40
N LEU A 61 11.09 -10.57 7.55
CA LEU A 61 11.18 -11.43 8.75
C LEU A 61 10.50 -12.78 8.53
N CYS A 62 9.36 -12.79 7.84
CA CYS A 62 8.65 -14.02 7.48
C CYS A 62 9.48 -14.95 6.59
N ASP A 63 10.26 -14.38 5.67
CA ASP A 63 11.10 -15.16 4.75
C ASP A 63 12.45 -15.56 5.39
N LEU A 64 12.92 -14.80 6.39
CA LEU A 64 14.17 -15.08 7.13
C LEU A 64 14.00 -16.10 8.27
N ASP A 65 12.83 -16.15 8.90
CA ASP A 65 12.55 -17.07 10.01
C ASP A 65 11.15 -17.69 9.89
N ALA A 66 11.12 -19.00 9.61
CA ALA A 66 9.88 -19.76 9.50
C ALA A 66 9.09 -19.80 10.82
N ASN A 67 9.77 -19.74 11.97
CA ASN A 67 9.09 -19.71 13.27
C ASN A 67 8.41 -18.37 13.49
N PHE A 68 9.06 -17.26 13.12
CA PHE A 68 8.45 -15.93 13.14
C PHE A 68 7.14 -15.91 12.34
N ALA A 69 7.14 -16.44 11.12
CA ALA A 69 5.94 -16.48 10.27
C ALA A 69 4.81 -17.34 10.87
N GLN A 70 5.15 -18.52 11.39
CA GLN A 70 4.17 -19.43 12.00
C GLN A 70 3.57 -18.84 13.30
N ASP A 71 4.41 -18.26 14.14
CA ASP A 71 4.00 -17.62 15.38
C ASP A 71 3.12 -16.40 15.10
N PHE A 72 3.51 -15.56 14.13
CA PHE A 72 2.70 -14.42 13.70
C PHE A 72 1.32 -14.88 13.23
N ALA A 73 1.26 -15.86 12.31
CA ALA A 73 0.01 -16.38 11.77
C ALA A 73 -0.91 -16.91 12.88
N ARG A 74 -0.36 -17.68 13.82
CA ARG A 74 -1.10 -18.28 14.93
C ARG A 74 -1.63 -17.22 15.89
N GLU A 75 -0.81 -16.26 16.29
CA GLU A 75 -1.20 -15.21 17.24
C GLU A 75 -2.18 -14.21 16.62
N TYR A 76 -1.96 -13.83 15.35
CA TYR A 76 -2.88 -12.97 14.61
C TYR A 76 -4.26 -13.64 14.42
N ALA A 77 -4.29 -14.95 14.12
CA ALA A 77 -5.53 -15.70 14.03
C ALA A 77 -6.29 -15.79 15.36
N ARG A 78 -5.56 -15.89 16.48
CA ARG A 78 -6.16 -15.89 17.82
C ARG A 78 -6.78 -14.54 18.16
N GLU A 79 -6.13 -13.44 17.80
CA GLU A 79 -6.58 -12.08 18.11
C GLU A 79 -7.73 -11.61 17.21
N PHE A 80 -7.62 -11.84 15.89
CA PHE A 80 -8.54 -11.27 14.90
C PHE A 80 -9.42 -12.30 14.19
N GLY A 81 -9.26 -13.60 14.47
CA GLY A 81 -10.00 -14.67 13.80
C GLY A 81 -9.60 -14.88 12.32
N VAL A 82 -8.55 -14.22 11.84
CA VAL A 82 -8.11 -14.28 10.43
C VAL A 82 -7.08 -15.40 10.25
N LYS A 83 -7.37 -16.36 9.36
CA LYS A 83 -6.44 -17.44 8.99
C LYS A 83 -5.82 -17.17 7.64
N PHE A 84 -4.52 -17.38 7.53
CA PHE A 84 -3.79 -17.28 6.26
C PHE A 84 -3.63 -18.67 5.63
N GLN A 85 -3.92 -18.78 4.34
CA GLN A 85 -3.81 -20.06 3.62
C GLN A 85 -2.35 -20.48 3.39
N ASN A 86 -1.47 -19.49 3.17
CA ASN A 86 -0.05 -19.67 2.92
C ASN A 86 0.71 -18.39 3.27
N LEU A 87 2.04 -18.44 3.16
CA LEU A 87 2.93 -17.32 3.50
C LEU A 87 2.69 -16.09 2.62
N GLU A 88 2.40 -16.29 1.33
CA GLU A 88 2.11 -15.19 0.42
C GLU A 88 0.82 -14.46 0.81
N ALA A 89 -0.23 -15.20 1.19
CA ALA A 89 -1.48 -14.63 1.69
C ALA A 89 -1.27 -13.81 2.97
N LEU A 90 -0.36 -14.23 3.85
CA LEU A 90 0.03 -13.45 5.04
C LEU A 90 0.74 -12.15 4.65
N LYS A 91 1.78 -12.23 3.80
CA LYS A 91 2.55 -11.06 3.35
C LYS A 91 1.69 -10.09 2.52
N SER A 92 0.67 -10.58 1.82
CA SER A 92 -0.24 -9.76 1.04
C SER A 92 -1.42 -9.17 1.85
N ALA A 93 -1.68 -9.64 3.08
CA ALA A 93 -2.85 -9.23 3.85
C ALA A 93 -2.84 -7.74 4.27
N LEU A 94 -4.04 -7.23 4.57
CA LEU A 94 -4.26 -5.96 5.27
C LEU A 94 -4.22 -6.19 6.78
N LEU A 95 -3.04 -5.99 7.37
CA LEU A 95 -2.77 -6.34 8.77
C LEU A 95 -2.95 -5.13 9.70
N GLN A 96 -3.40 -5.40 10.93
CA GLN A 96 -3.60 -4.38 11.95
C GLN A 96 -2.25 -3.78 12.41
N PRO A 97 -2.07 -2.45 12.34
CA PRO A 97 -0.79 -1.83 12.67
C PRO A 97 -0.29 -2.09 14.08
N SER A 98 -1.11 -1.83 15.10
CA SER A 98 -0.70 -1.99 16.51
C SER A 98 -0.16 -3.37 16.82
N PHE A 99 -0.94 -4.41 16.52
CA PHE A 99 -0.51 -5.79 16.70
C PHE A 99 0.79 -6.09 15.96
N THR A 100 0.89 -5.67 14.69
CA THR A 100 2.01 -6.06 13.84
C THR A 100 3.31 -5.37 14.26
N TYR A 101 3.25 -4.09 14.62
CA TYR A 101 4.42 -3.35 15.15
C TYR A 101 4.91 -4.00 16.44
N ASP A 102 4.00 -4.23 17.39
CA ASP A 102 4.36 -4.85 18.68
C ASP A 102 4.95 -6.24 18.47
N PHE A 103 4.38 -7.04 17.57
CA PHE A 103 4.90 -8.37 17.27
C PHE A 103 6.32 -8.29 16.67
N ILE A 104 6.53 -7.43 15.68
CA ILE A 104 7.84 -7.23 15.05
C ILE A 104 8.88 -6.81 16.10
N LEU A 105 8.61 -5.77 16.88
CA LEU A 105 9.56 -5.23 17.85
C LEU A 105 9.91 -6.23 18.97
N ASN A 106 8.99 -7.12 19.33
CA ASN A 106 9.24 -8.14 20.33
C ASN A 106 9.91 -9.42 19.78
N ARG A 107 9.80 -9.68 18.47
CA ARG A 107 10.16 -10.99 17.87
C ARG A 107 11.15 -10.92 16.71
N HIS A 108 11.59 -9.73 16.28
CA HIS A 108 12.49 -9.58 15.13
C HIS A 108 13.87 -10.24 15.30
N GLY A 109 14.28 -10.57 16.54
CA GLY A 109 15.50 -11.33 16.83
C GLY A 109 16.80 -10.68 16.33
N GLY A 110 16.78 -9.38 16.01
CA GLY A 110 17.93 -8.69 15.40
C GLY A 110 18.25 -9.14 13.97
N LEU A 111 17.37 -9.89 13.28
CA LEU A 111 17.62 -10.46 11.96
C LEU A 111 17.85 -9.42 10.86
N LEU A 112 17.30 -8.21 11.04
CA LEU A 112 17.44 -7.09 10.10
C LEU A 112 18.59 -6.12 10.46
N ARG A 113 19.41 -6.45 11.47
CA ARG A 113 20.48 -5.56 11.92
C ARG A 113 21.50 -5.30 10.81
N GLY A 114 21.67 -4.03 10.47
CA GLY A 114 22.56 -3.55 9.42
C GLY A 114 21.97 -3.65 8.01
N ALA A 115 20.69 -4.02 7.87
CA ALA A 115 19.97 -3.95 6.60
C ALA A 115 19.89 -2.53 6.04
N CYS A 116 19.58 -2.40 4.76
CA CYS A 116 19.36 -1.14 4.05
C CYS A 116 17.91 -1.06 3.57
N ALA A 117 17.26 0.10 3.70
CA ALA A 117 15.93 0.34 3.14
C ALA A 117 15.96 1.37 2.02
N TYR A 118 15.12 1.18 1.00
CA TYR A 118 14.78 2.17 -0.02
C TYR A 118 13.30 2.49 0.12
N VAL A 119 12.95 3.74 0.42
CA VAL A 119 11.56 4.16 0.66
C VAL A 119 11.22 5.31 -0.27
N THR A 120 10.08 5.24 -0.95
CA THR A 120 9.71 6.24 -1.97
C THR A 120 9.38 7.61 -1.36
N LEU A 121 8.90 7.65 -0.12
CA LEU A 121 8.62 8.88 0.63
C LEU A 121 9.32 8.81 1.98
N GLU A 122 9.66 9.96 2.57
CA GLU A 122 10.27 10.02 3.89
C GLU A 122 9.43 9.23 4.93
N PRO A 123 10.05 8.30 5.68
CA PRO A 123 9.34 7.55 6.72
C PRO A 123 8.72 8.49 7.75
N CYS A 124 7.46 8.25 8.13
CA CYS A 124 6.77 9.13 9.04
C CYS A 124 7.50 9.24 10.40
N ALA A 125 7.44 10.43 11.00
CA ALA A 125 8.05 10.74 12.30
C ALA A 125 7.04 10.74 13.47
N HIS A 126 5.76 10.92 13.17
CA HIS A 126 4.72 11.04 14.20
C HIS A 126 4.51 9.70 14.91
N ARG A 127 4.47 9.76 16.25
CA ARG A 127 4.10 8.64 17.11
C ARG A 127 2.63 8.74 17.49
N GLY A 128 1.85 7.75 17.06
CA GLY A 128 0.43 7.61 17.38
C GLY A 128 0.21 6.51 18.41
N LYS A 129 -0.73 5.59 18.11
CA LYS A 129 -0.89 4.33 18.87
C LYS A 129 0.22 3.32 18.60
N THR A 130 0.94 3.48 17.50
CA THR A 130 2.13 2.71 17.14
C THR A 130 3.34 3.62 17.11
N PRO A 131 4.55 3.05 17.28
CA PRO A 131 5.78 3.71 16.86
C PRO A 131 5.67 4.18 15.41
N SER A 132 6.40 5.25 15.10
CA SER A 132 6.53 5.77 13.75
C SER A 132 7.35 4.81 12.87
N CYS A 133 7.26 4.95 11.54
CA CYS A 133 8.07 4.13 10.64
C CYS A 133 9.57 4.40 10.83
N ALA A 134 9.95 5.66 11.09
CA ALA A 134 11.33 6.01 11.39
C ALA A 134 11.83 5.34 12.69
N GLU A 135 11.01 5.33 13.75
CA GLU A 135 11.33 4.65 15.02
C GLU A 135 11.46 3.13 14.81
N LEU A 136 10.55 2.51 14.06
CA LEU A 136 10.61 1.07 13.74
C LEU A 136 11.94 0.71 13.06
N LEU A 137 12.32 1.44 12.01
CA LEU A 137 13.57 1.15 11.29
C LEU A 137 14.81 1.40 12.17
N ALA A 138 14.75 2.40 13.05
CA ALA A 138 15.81 2.67 14.04
C ALA A 138 15.95 1.53 15.07
N GLU A 139 14.84 1.05 15.65
CA GLU A 139 14.84 -0.04 16.64
C GLU A 139 15.31 -1.37 16.03
N LEU A 140 14.97 -1.63 14.77
CA LEU A 140 15.46 -2.81 14.03
C LEU A 140 16.97 -2.75 13.74
N GLY A 141 17.60 -1.59 13.91
CA GLY A 141 19.04 -1.39 13.77
C GLY A 141 19.52 -1.47 12.33
N LEU A 142 18.77 -0.92 11.38
CA LEU A 142 19.22 -0.74 9.99
C LEU A 142 20.50 0.10 9.94
N SER A 143 21.31 -0.08 8.89
CA SER A 143 22.53 0.72 8.68
C SER A 143 22.29 1.94 7.79
N ARG A 144 21.37 1.82 6.84
CA ARG A 144 21.15 2.82 5.79
C ARG A 144 19.69 2.90 5.36
N VAL A 145 19.19 4.10 5.11
CA VAL A 145 17.87 4.36 4.52
C VAL A 145 18.03 5.37 3.38
N VAL A 146 17.59 4.98 2.19
CA VAL A 146 17.59 5.79 0.98
C VAL A 146 16.16 6.22 0.69
N ILE A 147 15.95 7.52 0.50
CA ILE A 147 14.63 8.14 0.41
C ILE A 147 14.46 8.79 -0.95
N GLY A 148 13.30 8.55 -1.58
CA GLY A 148 12.94 9.11 -2.88
C GLY A 148 12.56 10.59 -2.79
N ALA A 149 11.39 10.85 -2.21
CA ALA A 149 10.86 12.19 -1.97
C ALA A 149 10.83 12.53 -0.47
N ARG A 150 10.97 13.82 -0.16
CA ARG A 150 10.82 14.36 1.19
C ARG A 150 9.34 14.52 1.52
N ASP A 151 8.97 14.33 2.78
CA ASP A 151 7.59 14.63 3.19
C ASP A 151 7.45 16.13 3.51
N THR A 152 6.62 16.83 2.75
CA THR A 152 6.34 18.26 2.97
C THR A 152 5.31 18.50 4.09
N ASN A 153 4.66 17.44 4.59
CA ASN A 153 3.67 17.55 5.66
C ASN A 153 4.34 17.78 7.02
N ALA A 154 4.08 18.94 7.63
CA ALA A 154 4.62 19.33 8.93
C ALA A 154 4.33 18.33 10.08
N GLN A 155 3.27 17.51 9.98
CA GLN A 155 2.93 16.50 10.99
C GLN A 155 3.69 15.17 10.83
N ALA A 156 4.22 14.89 9.64
CA ALA A 156 4.81 13.60 9.29
C ALA A 156 6.30 13.69 8.93
N ALA A 157 6.78 14.89 8.55
CA ALA A 157 8.20 15.20 8.39
C ALA A 157 8.99 15.00 9.70
N GLY A 158 10.30 14.81 9.57
CA GLY A 158 11.20 14.65 10.72
C GLY A 158 11.75 13.23 10.89
N GLY A 159 11.41 12.32 9.97
CA GLY A 159 11.75 10.91 10.07
C GLY A 159 13.24 10.69 9.84
N ALA A 160 13.83 11.48 8.95
CA ALA A 160 15.27 11.42 8.71
C ALA A 160 16.10 11.85 9.93
N GLU A 161 15.65 12.81 10.75
CA GLU A 161 16.32 13.15 12.00
C GLU A 161 16.26 12.00 13.00
N ILE A 162 15.11 11.31 13.12
CA ILE A 162 14.97 10.13 13.99
C ILE A 162 15.96 9.04 13.56
N LEU A 163 16.01 8.73 12.26
CA LEU A 163 16.93 7.74 11.70
C LEU A 163 18.40 8.11 11.96
N ARG A 164 18.78 9.36 11.69
CA ARG A 164 20.15 9.85 11.93
C ARG A 164 20.54 9.79 13.41
N ARG A 165 19.62 10.13 14.33
CA ARG A 165 19.84 9.98 15.78
C ARG A 165 20.02 8.52 16.20
N GLY A 166 19.38 7.59 15.49
CA GLY A 166 19.59 6.15 15.64
C GLY A 166 20.92 5.63 15.03
N GLY A 167 21.76 6.51 14.48
CA GLY A 167 23.03 6.14 13.85
C GLY A 167 22.89 5.58 12.43
N ILE A 168 21.74 5.80 11.79
CA ILE A 168 21.45 5.31 10.44
C ILE A 168 21.92 6.33 9.40
N GLU A 169 22.62 5.86 8.36
CA GLU A 169 22.96 6.68 7.20
C GLU A 169 21.68 6.99 6.41
N VAL A 170 21.39 8.28 6.17
CA VAL A 170 20.21 8.69 5.39
C VAL A 170 20.64 9.45 4.12
N LYS A 171 20.27 8.90 2.96
CA LYS A 171 20.43 9.53 1.65
C LYS A 171 19.07 9.92 1.08
N PHE A 172 18.97 11.12 0.53
CA PHE A 172 17.75 11.64 -0.10
C PHE A 172 17.88 11.75 -1.62
N ASP A 173 16.77 12.09 -2.26
CA ASP A 173 16.67 12.60 -3.62
C ASP A 173 17.08 11.56 -4.70
N VAL A 174 16.93 10.26 -4.41
CA VAL A 174 17.11 9.18 -5.39
C VAL A 174 15.81 8.97 -6.15
N CYS A 175 15.82 9.15 -7.48
CA CYS A 175 14.61 9.13 -8.30
C CYS A 175 13.51 10.09 -7.78
N SER A 176 13.90 11.25 -7.21
CA SER A 176 12.96 12.18 -6.54
C SER A 176 11.80 12.61 -7.43
N ALA A 177 12.04 12.93 -8.71
CA ALA A 177 10.97 13.31 -9.64
C ALA A 177 9.86 12.25 -9.76
N ALA A 178 10.23 10.97 -9.88
CA ALA A 178 9.25 9.87 -9.96
C ALA A 178 8.57 9.59 -8.61
N ALA A 179 9.28 9.82 -7.51
CA ALA A 179 8.72 9.69 -6.17
C ALA A 179 7.74 10.83 -5.82
N GLU A 180 8.02 12.05 -6.29
CA GLU A 180 7.13 13.21 -6.19
C GLU A 180 5.88 13.02 -7.04
N GLU A 181 6.02 12.53 -8.28
CA GLU A 181 4.88 12.17 -9.15
C GLU A 181 3.97 11.12 -8.48
N LEU A 182 4.56 10.11 -7.84
CA LEU A 182 3.80 9.10 -7.09
C LEU A 182 3.00 9.70 -5.93
N ALA A 183 3.58 10.68 -5.21
CA ALA A 183 2.96 11.32 -4.05
C ALA A 183 2.02 12.48 -4.41
N GLU A 184 2.13 13.05 -5.61
CA GLU A 184 1.37 14.20 -6.08
C GLU A 184 -0.15 14.07 -5.89
N PRO A 185 -0.81 12.94 -6.24
CA PRO A 185 -2.25 12.77 -6.01
C PRO A 185 -2.68 12.99 -4.55
N PHE A 186 -1.83 12.61 -3.59
CA PHE A 186 -2.10 12.78 -2.17
C PHE A 186 -2.04 14.25 -1.76
N TYR A 187 -1.02 14.99 -2.22
CA TYR A 187 -0.88 16.41 -1.92
C TYR A 187 -2.00 17.22 -2.59
N LEU A 188 -2.28 16.98 -3.87
CA LEU A 188 -3.39 17.64 -4.58
C LEU A 188 -4.74 17.37 -3.93
N ALA A 189 -5.01 16.12 -3.52
CA ALA A 189 -6.26 15.77 -2.85
C ALA A 189 -6.49 16.55 -1.55
N ARG A 190 -5.42 16.92 -0.83
CA ARG A 190 -5.48 17.68 0.42
C ARG A 190 -5.59 19.18 0.22
N GLU A 191 -4.91 19.72 -0.80
CA GLU A 191 -4.77 21.16 -1.00
C GLU A 191 -5.86 21.76 -1.88
N SER A 192 -6.14 21.13 -3.03
CA SER A 192 -6.99 21.70 -4.08
C SER A 192 -8.08 20.75 -4.59
N GLY A 193 -8.09 19.50 -4.12
CA GLY A 193 -8.86 18.41 -4.69
C GLY A 193 -8.11 17.72 -5.84
N PHE A 194 -8.40 16.43 -6.03
CA PHE A 194 -7.79 15.58 -7.05
C PHE A 194 -8.87 14.79 -7.78
N CYS A 195 -8.73 14.68 -9.10
CA CYS A 195 -9.62 13.90 -9.95
C CYS A 195 -8.80 13.05 -10.91
N PHE A 196 -9.19 11.79 -11.07
CA PHE A 196 -8.64 10.91 -12.09
C PHE A 196 -9.74 10.43 -13.04
N ILE A 197 -9.39 10.29 -14.32
CA ILE A 197 -10.31 9.83 -15.35
C ILE A 197 -10.11 8.33 -15.52
N LYS A 198 -11.17 7.55 -15.29
CA LYS A 198 -11.16 6.12 -15.58
C LYS A 198 -11.71 5.86 -16.98
N ILE A 199 -10.91 5.24 -17.84
CA ILE A 199 -11.29 4.80 -19.18
C ILE A 199 -11.24 3.27 -19.25
N ASN A 200 -12.16 2.66 -20.00
CA ASN A 200 -12.08 1.25 -20.38
C ASN A 200 -12.08 1.18 -21.90
N ALA A 201 -11.05 0.60 -22.48
CA ALA A 201 -10.91 0.46 -23.93
C ALA A 201 -10.31 -0.90 -24.28
N THR A 202 -10.67 -1.38 -25.45
CA THR A 202 -9.97 -2.47 -26.13
C THR A 202 -8.58 -2.01 -26.57
N LEU A 203 -7.71 -2.96 -26.94
CA LEU A 203 -6.33 -2.65 -27.38
C LEU A 203 -6.30 -1.72 -28.62
N ASN A 204 -7.31 -1.80 -29.49
CA ASN A 204 -7.46 -0.93 -30.66
C ASN A 204 -8.30 0.34 -30.38
N GLY A 205 -8.59 0.66 -29.12
CA GLY A 205 -9.20 1.93 -28.72
C GLY A 205 -10.74 1.97 -28.76
N ALA A 206 -11.43 0.88 -29.08
CA ALA A 206 -12.89 0.85 -28.99
C ALA A 206 -13.35 0.85 -27.51
N VAL A 207 -14.38 1.65 -27.22
CA VAL A 207 -14.93 1.87 -25.86
C VAL A 207 -16.35 1.32 -25.68
N HIS A 208 -16.88 0.62 -26.69
CA HIS A 208 -18.23 0.06 -26.69
C HIS A 208 -18.20 -1.46 -26.44
N GLY A 209 -19.30 -1.98 -25.87
CA GLY A 209 -19.43 -3.40 -25.52
C GLY A 209 -18.90 -3.75 -24.13
N ARG A 210 -18.90 -5.04 -23.79
CA ARG A 210 -18.41 -5.52 -22.49
C ARG A 210 -16.89 -5.64 -22.50
N ILE A 211 -16.23 -4.58 -22.06
CA ILE A 211 -14.77 -4.51 -21.97
C ILE A 211 -14.33 -4.77 -20.53
N GLY A 212 -13.25 -5.53 -20.36
CA GLY A 212 -12.56 -5.72 -19.10
C GLY A 212 -12.97 -6.95 -18.28
N SER A 213 -12.02 -7.44 -17.49
CA SER A 213 -12.15 -8.62 -16.64
C SER A 213 -12.83 -8.34 -15.31
N GLU A 214 -13.15 -9.39 -14.55
CA GLU A 214 -13.65 -9.26 -13.18
C GLU A 214 -12.64 -8.61 -12.25
N LYS A 215 -11.35 -8.93 -12.42
CA LYS A 215 -10.25 -8.29 -11.70
C LYS A 215 -10.24 -6.78 -11.91
N GLN A 216 -10.42 -6.31 -13.14
CA GLN A 216 -10.50 -4.87 -13.44
C GLN A 216 -11.76 -4.24 -12.85
N ARG A 217 -12.89 -4.95 -12.84
CA ARG A 217 -14.13 -4.47 -12.19
C ARG A 217 -13.95 -4.32 -10.69
N ALA A 218 -13.33 -5.28 -10.02
CA ALA A 218 -13.05 -5.22 -8.59
C ALA A 218 -12.12 -4.06 -8.22
N PHE A 219 -11.04 -3.86 -8.98
CA PHE A 219 -10.16 -2.70 -8.81
C PHE A 219 -10.92 -1.37 -8.89
N VAL A 220 -11.78 -1.20 -9.90
CA VAL A 220 -12.60 0.02 -10.05
C VAL A 220 -13.60 0.18 -8.91
N HIS A 221 -14.12 -0.92 -8.35
CA HIS A 221 -14.97 -0.85 -7.17
C HIS A 221 -14.21 -0.37 -5.93
N GLU A 222 -12.96 -0.80 -5.73
CA GLU A 222 -12.12 -0.28 -4.65
C GLU A 222 -11.79 1.20 -4.85
N LEU A 223 -11.43 1.61 -6.08
CA LEU A 223 -11.19 3.02 -6.41
C LEU A 223 -12.41 3.89 -6.10
N ARG A 224 -13.63 3.43 -6.43
CA ARG A 224 -14.86 4.16 -6.05
C ARG A 224 -15.02 4.28 -4.55
N GLY A 225 -14.56 3.30 -3.78
CA GLY A 225 -14.66 3.30 -2.31
C GLY A 225 -13.79 4.33 -1.62
N VAL A 226 -12.79 4.89 -2.30
CA VAL A 226 -11.92 5.96 -1.79
C VAL A 226 -12.27 7.33 -2.38
N CYS A 227 -13.24 7.40 -3.30
CA CYS A 227 -13.69 8.65 -3.91
C CYS A 227 -14.84 9.28 -3.12
N ASP A 228 -14.79 10.59 -2.91
CA ASP A 228 -15.93 11.36 -2.39
C ASP A 228 -17.04 11.51 -3.43
N TYR A 229 -16.66 11.60 -4.71
CA TYR A 229 -17.58 11.82 -5.84
C TYR A 229 -17.23 10.92 -7.02
N VAL A 230 -18.27 10.43 -7.71
CA VAL A 230 -18.14 9.70 -8.98
C VAL A 230 -19.00 10.40 -10.02
N GLY A 231 -18.37 10.93 -11.06
CA GLY A 231 -19.03 11.60 -12.18
C GLY A 231 -19.15 10.71 -13.41
N VAL A 232 -20.30 10.77 -14.08
CA VAL A 232 -20.50 10.16 -15.41
C VAL A 232 -21.28 11.11 -16.32
N GLY A 233 -21.11 10.96 -17.63
CA GLY A 233 -21.91 11.70 -18.60
C GLY A 233 -23.36 11.21 -18.64
N GLY A 234 -24.29 12.09 -19.02
CA GLY A 234 -25.71 11.75 -19.11
C GLY A 234 -26.03 10.64 -20.12
N GLN A 235 -25.18 10.40 -21.13
CA GLN A 235 -25.35 9.27 -22.05
C GLN A 235 -25.11 7.93 -21.36
N THR A 236 -24.11 7.84 -20.48
CA THR A 236 -23.85 6.66 -19.64
C THR A 236 -25.05 6.33 -18.75
N VAL A 237 -25.68 7.35 -18.16
CA VAL A 237 -26.90 7.16 -17.35
C VAL A 237 -28.03 6.55 -18.17
N ARG A 238 -28.25 7.06 -19.40
CA ARG A 238 -29.33 6.59 -20.28
C ARG A 238 -29.09 5.20 -20.83
N ALA A 239 -27.86 4.91 -21.27
CA ALA A 239 -27.50 3.66 -21.93
C ALA A 239 -27.26 2.51 -20.92
N ASP A 240 -26.49 2.77 -19.87
CA ASP A 240 -25.98 1.71 -18.99
C ASP A 240 -26.76 1.59 -17.66
N ARG A 241 -27.51 2.64 -17.30
CA ARG A 241 -28.25 2.76 -16.02
C ARG A 241 -27.42 2.30 -14.80
N PRO A 242 -26.19 2.81 -14.63
CA PRO A 242 -25.32 2.33 -13.58
C PRO A 242 -25.77 2.83 -12.21
N THR A 243 -25.52 2.03 -11.19
CA THR A 243 -25.68 2.40 -9.78
C THR A 243 -24.50 3.18 -9.20
N LEU A 244 -23.30 2.98 -9.78
CA LEU A 244 -22.02 3.61 -9.39
C LEU A 244 -21.56 3.41 -7.93
N ASP A 245 -22.19 2.50 -7.21
CA ASP A 245 -21.85 2.04 -5.87
C ASP A 245 -20.65 1.07 -5.82
N VAL A 246 -20.26 0.72 -4.60
CA VAL A 246 -19.17 -0.20 -4.26
C VAL A 246 -19.78 -1.52 -3.79
N ARG A 247 -19.55 -2.61 -4.52
CA ARG A 247 -20.21 -3.91 -4.28
C ARG A 247 -19.33 -5.14 -4.45
N ALA A 248 -18.13 -4.99 -5.01
CA ALA A 248 -17.28 -6.13 -5.34
C ALA A 248 -16.42 -6.57 -4.14
N ALA A 249 -16.02 -7.84 -4.16
CA ALA A 249 -14.95 -8.41 -3.34
C ALA A 249 -13.63 -7.65 -3.56
N LYS A 250 -12.70 -7.76 -2.61
CA LYS A 250 -11.46 -6.97 -2.64
C LYS A 250 -10.59 -7.37 -3.84
N PHE A 251 -9.86 -6.42 -4.40
CA PHE A 251 -8.97 -6.59 -5.54
C PHE A 251 -7.89 -7.64 -5.29
N ASP A 252 -7.34 -7.68 -4.07
CA ASP A 252 -6.33 -8.66 -3.65
C ASP A 252 -6.91 -10.08 -3.50
N GLU A 253 -8.19 -10.23 -3.14
CA GLU A 253 -8.86 -11.54 -3.04
C GLU A 253 -9.01 -12.19 -4.42
N ILE A 254 -9.33 -11.40 -5.46
CA ILE A 254 -9.43 -11.90 -6.84
C ILE A 254 -8.06 -12.25 -7.43
N SER A 255 -6.97 -11.61 -6.99
CA SER A 255 -5.63 -11.95 -7.48
C SER A 255 -5.10 -13.29 -6.94
N ALA A 256 -5.63 -13.79 -5.83
CA ALA A 256 -5.33 -15.13 -5.30
C ALA A 256 -6.19 -16.24 -5.95
N LEU A 257 -7.37 -15.90 -6.49
CA LEU A 257 -8.35 -16.84 -7.05
C LEU A 257 -8.15 -17.18 -8.54
N VAL A 258 -7.25 -16.51 -9.27
CA VAL A 258 -7.01 -16.79 -10.70
C VAL A 258 -6.30 -18.15 -10.93
N GLY A 259 -5.99 -18.90 -9.87
CA GLY A 259 -5.41 -20.24 -9.95
C GLY A 259 -6.41 -21.41 -9.83
N SER A 260 -7.68 -21.16 -9.47
CA SER A 260 -8.67 -22.22 -9.29
C SER A 260 -9.96 -21.88 -10.02
N ALA A 261 -10.30 -22.71 -11.01
CA ALA A 261 -11.62 -22.73 -11.62
C ALA A 261 -12.65 -23.14 -10.57
N ASP A 262 -13.23 -22.18 -9.85
CA ASP A 262 -14.56 -22.28 -9.25
C ASP A 262 -15.01 -20.90 -8.77
N MET A 263 -15.86 -20.28 -9.57
CA MET A 263 -16.58 -19.06 -9.22
C MET A 263 -17.94 -19.44 -8.66
N LEU A 264 -18.05 -19.47 -7.32
CA LEU A 264 -19.35 -19.51 -6.66
C LEU A 264 -19.39 -18.54 -5.49
N ALA A 265 -20.24 -17.52 -5.68
CA ALA A 265 -20.96 -16.73 -4.69
C ALA A 265 -20.28 -16.47 -3.34
N LEU A 266 -19.77 -15.24 -3.14
CA LEU A 266 -19.60 -14.68 -1.81
C LEU A 266 -20.47 -13.43 -1.62
N ASP A 267 -21.22 -13.47 -0.53
CA ASP A 267 -22.32 -12.59 -0.11
C ASP A 267 -21.83 -11.15 0.12
N ALA A 268 -22.47 -10.20 -0.57
CA ALA A 268 -22.15 -8.78 -0.51
C ALA A 268 -22.88 -8.12 0.66
N ARG A 269 -22.28 -8.11 1.85
CA ARG A 269 -22.76 -7.25 2.94
C ARG A 269 -21.60 -6.60 3.68
N VAL A 270 -21.79 -5.30 3.91
CA VAL A 270 -20.94 -4.33 4.61
C VAL A 270 -19.92 -3.62 3.70
N ALA A 271 -20.40 -2.57 3.02
CA ALA A 271 -19.58 -1.45 2.56
C ALA A 271 -20.19 -0.13 3.10
N PRO A 272 -19.38 0.84 3.57
CA PRO A 272 -19.90 2.12 4.04
C PRO A 272 -20.55 2.90 2.88
N GLN A 273 -21.78 3.36 3.10
CA GLN A 273 -22.54 4.21 2.16
C GLN A 273 -22.09 5.66 2.30
N ASN A 274 -20.93 6.03 1.76
CA ASN A 274 -20.48 7.42 1.75
C ASN A 274 -20.54 8.09 0.37
N LEU A 275 -21.13 7.44 -0.65
CA LEU A 275 -21.21 8.02 -1.98
C LEU A 275 -22.39 8.99 -2.08
N LYS A 276 -22.12 10.30 -2.18
CA LYS A 276 -23.13 11.28 -2.56
C LYS A 276 -23.13 11.40 -4.09
N LEU A 277 -24.13 10.79 -4.73
CA LEU A 277 -24.43 11.06 -6.14
C LEU A 277 -24.89 12.51 -6.27
N ARG A 278 -24.12 13.35 -6.96
CA ARG A 278 -24.52 14.71 -7.31
C ARG A 278 -24.65 14.80 -8.82
N ALA A 279 -25.83 15.18 -9.30
CA ALA A 279 -25.97 15.57 -10.69
C ALA A 279 -25.12 16.82 -10.93
N PRO A 280 -24.46 16.97 -12.10
CA PRO A 280 -23.83 18.24 -12.43
C PRO A 280 -24.90 19.34 -12.37
N ASP A 281 -24.59 20.42 -11.65
CA ASP A 281 -25.41 21.63 -11.64
C ASP A 281 -25.36 22.18 -13.09
N VAL A 282 -26.47 22.01 -13.83
CA VAL A 282 -26.67 22.55 -15.19
C VAL A 282 -27.24 23.96 -15.08
#